data_AF-A0A821ZZH9-F1
#
_entry.id   AF-A0A821ZZH9-F1
#
_cell.length_a   1.000
_cell.length_b   1.000
_cell.length_c   1.000
_cell.angle_alpha   90.00
_cell.angle_beta   90.00
_cell.angle_gamma   90.00
#
_symmetry.space_group_name_H-M   'P 1'
#
loop_
_entity.id
_entity.type
_entity.pdbx_description
1 polymer ?
#
loop_
_entity_poly.entity_id
_entity_poly.type
_entity_poly.pdbx_seq_one_letter_code
_entity_poly.pdbx_strand_id
1 'polypeptide(L)'
;MLTDDDLLDKSSKTAARVFGRLKLIKYDNDIFNKLIIAETSSIVHVLAAFLLLKASGNCVAEKETIIDIVTLSESVKDLEELPNLITELVDDPIYRKHLFYREKLIVMIAKSDTVRRNGRGAESSQEQALGKIYSMLEQFKSKYPELKNLIICGFSGGGAALQRGGGRVTEVAHNNGRTARFYHAKTLGPSLLTIQGHQMQILFSPSSIALHTLQSLVAQNLHARAQTELKPNGEHYVLPRRAPKGYDERKNIEKFHKACQIMRQAYFNYMGNLDDSNDKHSANESFNKLFTNAPWISVILGNLSSRPSKRGGHGTINQNITVRNLRGENPKLLDNRAITVERVSAHSGTHFLNYLSVYEGLKSINYDELHEMYICSKSCRDFMRNTALSLHMTDFDIAWFTMIGETHPDKNEIISLAKKFNPNRSEKNSNKETLAWLELYAYDVAKLVYKCILNKDPPEDNFDLHSPLRSGFSNLAQQLTIREESNEFGRYAQSDMTNFMNNNLDFLLGTHECLTLQACYAAADVVNAPEGGLNIELTRQKPN
;
A
#
# COMPACT_ATOMS: atom_id res chain seq x y z
N MET A 1 -6.66 24.93 -39.93
CA MET A 1 -6.46 23.70 -39.13
C MET A 1 -5.01 23.69 -38.70
N LEU A 2 -4.73 23.60 -37.40
CA LEU A 2 -3.36 23.36 -36.94
C LEU A 2 -2.95 21.96 -37.41
N THR A 3 -1.78 21.83 -38.01
CA THR A 3 -1.23 20.52 -38.36
C THR A 3 -0.84 19.77 -37.08
N ASP A 4 -0.69 18.45 -37.17
CA ASP A 4 -0.16 17.66 -36.07
C ASP A 4 1.19 18.18 -35.59
N ASP A 5 2.03 18.65 -36.52
CA ASP A 5 3.34 19.23 -36.21
C ASP A 5 3.21 20.57 -35.46
N ASP A 6 2.24 21.43 -35.82
CA ASP A 6 1.99 22.70 -35.11
C ASP A 6 1.56 22.51 -33.65
N LEU A 7 0.82 21.43 -33.36
CA LEU A 7 0.42 21.07 -31.99
C LEU A 7 1.59 20.50 -31.20
N LEU A 8 2.46 19.72 -31.82
CA LEU A 8 3.65 19.15 -31.18
C LEU A 8 4.68 20.24 -30.85
N ASP A 9 4.88 21.22 -31.74
CA ASP A 9 5.89 22.27 -31.61
C ASP A 9 5.51 23.35 -30.58
N LYS A 10 4.20 23.60 -30.39
CA LYS A 10 3.66 24.54 -29.37
C LYS A 10 3.32 23.87 -28.04
N SER A 11 3.32 22.53 -27.98
CA SER A 11 3.02 21.79 -26.75
C SER A 11 4.29 21.50 -25.93
N SER A 12 4.14 21.23 -24.63
CA SER A 12 5.28 20.71 -23.87
C SER A 12 5.77 19.41 -24.51
N LYS A 13 7.09 19.16 -24.53
CA LYS A 13 7.68 17.90 -25.01
C LYS A 13 6.98 16.65 -24.45
N THR A 14 6.42 16.75 -23.25
CA THR A 14 5.62 15.69 -22.62
C THR A 14 4.29 15.47 -23.33
N ALA A 15 3.52 16.52 -23.62
CA ALA A 15 2.25 16.42 -24.32
C ALA A 15 2.43 15.83 -25.72
N ALA A 16 3.46 16.28 -26.44
CA ALA A 16 3.85 15.72 -27.73
C ALA A 16 4.13 14.21 -27.67
N ARG A 17 4.91 13.78 -26.67
CA ARG A 17 5.21 12.36 -26.44
C ARG A 17 3.97 11.54 -26.09
N VAL A 18 3.04 12.07 -25.30
CA VAL A 18 1.79 11.39 -24.96
C VAL A 18 0.94 11.21 -26.21
N PHE A 19 0.73 12.26 -26.98
CA PHE A 19 -0.07 12.20 -28.20
C PHE A 19 0.52 11.23 -29.24
N GLY A 20 1.83 11.27 -29.47
CA GLY A 20 2.53 10.33 -30.35
C GLY A 20 2.38 8.88 -29.90
N ARG A 21 2.42 8.60 -28.58
CA ARG A 21 2.17 7.26 -28.05
C ARG A 21 0.74 6.80 -28.26
N LEU A 22 -0.25 7.67 -28.06
CA LEU A 22 -1.66 7.32 -28.32
C LEU A 22 -1.91 7.04 -29.82
N LYS A 23 -1.20 7.73 -30.73
CA LYS A 23 -1.26 7.43 -32.16
C LYS A 23 -0.72 6.04 -32.49
N LEU A 24 0.34 5.58 -31.83
CA LEU A 24 0.87 4.23 -32.04
C LEU A 24 -0.15 3.14 -31.65
N ILE A 25 -0.97 3.37 -30.63
CA ILE A 25 -2.00 2.42 -30.19
C ILE A 25 -2.96 2.06 -31.33
N LYS A 26 -3.34 3.05 -32.15
CA LYS A 26 -4.23 2.84 -33.30
C LYS A 26 -3.69 1.81 -34.29
N TYR A 27 -2.36 1.75 -34.45
CA TYR A 27 -1.71 0.88 -35.44
C TYR A 27 -1.39 -0.50 -34.88
N ASP A 28 -1.39 -0.67 -33.56
CA ASP A 28 -1.18 -1.95 -32.90
C ASP A 28 -2.06 -2.06 -31.64
N ASN A 29 -3.20 -2.70 -31.85
CA ASN A 29 -4.27 -2.83 -30.87
C ASN A 29 -3.93 -3.83 -29.74
N ASP A 30 -2.91 -4.67 -29.90
CA ASP A 30 -2.56 -5.71 -28.93
C ASP A 30 -1.60 -5.20 -27.84
N ILE A 31 -0.93 -4.06 -28.06
CA ILE A 31 0.07 -3.52 -27.13
C ILE A 31 -0.59 -2.75 -25.97
N PHE A 32 -1.79 -2.19 -26.15
CA PHE A 32 -2.45 -1.33 -25.16
C PHE A 32 -3.96 -1.60 -25.03
N ASN A 33 -4.41 -1.90 -23.81
CA ASN A 33 -5.83 -2.17 -23.54
C ASN A 33 -6.44 -1.35 -22.39
N LYS A 34 -5.66 -0.50 -21.71
CA LYS A 34 -6.11 0.34 -20.58
C LYS A 34 -5.47 1.71 -20.63
N LEU A 35 -6.26 2.74 -20.34
CA LEU A 35 -5.80 4.09 -20.05
C LEU A 35 -6.18 4.46 -18.61
N ILE A 36 -5.18 4.53 -17.74
CA ILE A 36 -5.36 4.87 -16.32
C ILE A 36 -5.21 6.38 -16.15
N ILE A 37 -6.23 7.01 -15.57
CA ILE A 37 -6.25 8.45 -15.30
C ILE A 37 -5.94 8.64 -13.82
N ALA A 38 -4.74 9.16 -13.51
CA ALA A 38 -4.35 9.49 -12.14
C ALA A 38 -5.19 10.65 -11.60
N GLU A 39 -5.44 10.65 -10.28
CA GLU A 39 -6.18 11.73 -9.57
C GLU A 39 -7.53 12.05 -10.22
N THR A 40 -8.32 11.00 -10.51
CA THR A 40 -9.63 11.20 -11.14
C THR A 40 -10.65 11.72 -10.11
N SER A 41 -10.98 13.01 -10.19
CA SER A 41 -11.94 13.67 -9.29
C SER A 41 -13.19 14.21 -10.01
N SER A 42 -13.23 14.16 -11.34
CA SER A 42 -14.34 14.69 -12.14
C SER A 42 -14.50 13.94 -13.46
N ILE A 43 -15.74 13.90 -13.96
CA ILE A 43 -16.07 13.41 -15.31
C ILE A 43 -15.25 14.09 -16.41
N VAL A 44 -14.87 15.36 -16.23
CA VAL A 44 -14.07 16.12 -17.20
C VAL A 44 -12.76 15.42 -17.52
N HIS A 45 -12.14 14.73 -16.55
CA HIS A 45 -10.89 14.00 -16.79
C HIS A 45 -11.09 12.82 -17.75
N VAL A 46 -12.21 12.12 -17.64
CA VAL A 46 -12.58 11.00 -18.53
C VAL A 46 -12.94 11.51 -19.92
N LEU A 47 -13.71 12.59 -20.01
CA LEU A 47 -14.05 13.20 -21.31
C LEU A 47 -12.82 13.77 -22.02
N ALA A 48 -11.87 14.35 -21.27
CA ALA A 48 -10.59 14.80 -21.83
C ALA A 48 -9.76 13.61 -22.36
N ALA A 49 -9.74 12.48 -21.66
CA ALA A 49 -9.09 11.26 -22.14
C ALA A 49 -9.75 10.74 -23.43
N PHE A 50 -11.09 10.74 -23.51
CA PHE A 50 -11.82 10.41 -24.73
C PHE A 50 -11.48 11.34 -25.89
N LEU A 51 -11.39 12.65 -25.64
CA LEU A 51 -11.00 13.61 -26.66
C LEU A 51 -9.58 13.33 -27.18
N LEU A 52 -8.63 13.06 -26.30
CA LEU A 52 -7.25 12.73 -26.67
C LEU A 52 -7.15 11.42 -27.47
N LEU A 53 -7.91 10.39 -27.08
CA LEU A 53 -7.99 9.13 -27.82
C LEU A 53 -8.56 9.36 -29.22
N LYS A 54 -9.66 10.10 -29.33
CA LYS A 54 -10.27 10.42 -30.62
C LYS A 54 -9.35 11.27 -31.50
N ALA A 55 -8.69 12.29 -30.92
CA ALA A 55 -7.75 13.15 -31.64
C ALA A 55 -6.50 12.39 -32.13
N SER A 56 -6.09 11.35 -31.41
CA SER A 56 -5.01 10.44 -31.84
C SER A 56 -5.49 9.34 -32.79
N GLY A 57 -6.77 9.35 -33.18
CA GLY A 57 -7.35 8.44 -34.16
C GLY A 57 -7.82 7.10 -33.60
N ASN A 58 -7.91 6.95 -32.28
CA ASN A 58 -8.46 5.77 -31.61
C ASN A 58 -9.99 5.84 -31.55
N CYS A 59 -10.65 4.68 -31.57
CA CYS A 59 -12.11 4.57 -31.41
C CYS A 59 -12.51 4.72 -29.93
N VAL A 60 -13.60 5.45 -29.70
CA VAL A 60 -14.18 5.69 -28.37
C VAL A 60 -15.69 5.64 -28.49
N ALA A 61 -16.35 4.84 -27.64
CA ALA A 61 -17.81 4.70 -27.63
C ALA A 61 -18.37 4.21 -28.99
N GLU A 62 -17.61 3.31 -29.61
CA GLU A 62 -17.88 2.64 -30.89
C GLU A 62 -17.54 1.15 -30.79
N LYS A 63 -18.00 0.33 -31.75
CA LYS A 63 -17.82 -1.13 -31.73
C LYS A 63 -16.35 -1.55 -31.70
N GLU A 64 -15.50 -0.75 -32.32
CA GLU A 64 -14.06 -0.94 -32.45
C GLU A 64 -13.28 -0.43 -31.21
N THR A 65 -13.97 -0.02 -30.13
CA THR A 65 -13.32 0.44 -28.90
C THR A 65 -12.62 -0.70 -28.17
N ILE A 66 -11.29 -0.63 -28.06
CA ILE A 66 -10.46 -1.64 -27.38
C ILE A 66 -9.91 -1.20 -26.01
N ILE A 67 -9.83 0.11 -25.76
CA ILE A 67 -9.18 0.69 -24.58
C ILE A 67 -10.19 0.81 -23.45
N ASP A 68 -9.94 0.16 -22.31
CA ASP A 68 -10.68 0.39 -21.07
C ASP A 68 -10.22 1.71 -20.42
N ILE A 69 -11.15 2.59 -20.05
CA ILE A 69 -10.82 3.72 -19.17
C ILE A 69 -10.84 3.26 -17.71
N VAL A 70 -9.77 3.59 -16.99
CA VAL A 70 -9.60 3.25 -15.58
C VAL A 70 -9.45 4.53 -14.76
N THR A 71 -10.35 4.74 -13.81
CA THR A 71 -10.24 5.83 -12.84
C THR A 71 -9.31 5.44 -11.71
N LEU A 72 -8.44 6.33 -11.25
CA LEU A 72 -7.53 6.09 -10.12
C LEU A 72 -7.83 7.04 -8.95
N SER A 73 -8.26 6.49 -7.82
CA SER A 73 -8.40 7.19 -6.54
C SER A 73 -7.10 7.11 -5.73
N GLU A 74 -6.54 8.24 -5.33
CA GLU A 74 -5.24 8.32 -4.63
C GLU A 74 -5.31 8.86 -3.19
N SER A 75 -6.43 9.47 -2.80
CA SER A 75 -6.70 9.96 -1.45
C SER A 75 -7.96 9.32 -0.83
N VAL A 76 -8.14 9.43 0.48
CA VAL A 76 -9.40 8.99 1.13
C VAL A 76 -10.57 9.85 0.68
N LYS A 77 -10.36 11.15 0.42
CA LYS A 77 -11.36 12.04 -0.18
C LYS A 77 -11.85 11.49 -1.53
N ASP A 78 -10.93 11.08 -2.41
CA ASP A 78 -11.30 10.49 -3.70
C ASP A 78 -12.10 9.19 -3.53
N LEU A 79 -11.77 8.38 -2.52
CA LEU A 79 -12.49 7.13 -2.21
C LEU A 79 -13.92 7.39 -1.70
N GLU A 80 -14.11 8.45 -0.92
CA GLU A 80 -15.42 8.85 -0.41
C GLU A 80 -16.33 9.38 -1.52
N GLU A 81 -15.77 10.13 -2.49
CA GLU A 81 -16.49 10.65 -3.66
C GLU A 81 -16.62 9.66 -4.82
N LEU A 82 -15.88 8.55 -4.81
CA LEU A 82 -15.87 7.58 -5.91
C LEU A 82 -17.28 7.08 -6.31
N PRO A 83 -18.21 6.75 -5.39
CA PRO A 83 -19.58 6.37 -5.77
C PRO A 83 -20.34 7.45 -6.55
N ASN A 84 -20.16 8.72 -6.19
CA ASN A 84 -20.79 9.84 -6.88
C ASN A 84 -20.20 9.99 -8.28
N LEU A 85 -18.87 10.01 -8.38
CA LEU A 85 -18.15 10.09 -9.66
C LEU A 85 -18.55 8.96 -10.62
N ILE A 86 -18.65 7.72 -10.13
CA ILE A 86 -19.06 6.58 -10.97
C ILE A 86 -20.53 6.71 -11.41
N THR A 87 -21.41 7.23 -10.56
CA THR A 87 -22.80 7.52 -10.95
C THR A 87 -22.85 8.55 -12.06
N GLU A 88 -22.14 9.68 -11.91
CA GLU A 88 -22.06 10.73 -12.93
C GLU A 88 -21.50 10.20 -14.26
N LEU A 89 -20.46 9.37 -14.20
CA LEU A 89 -19.88 8.74 -15.37
C LEU A 89 -20.87 7.80 -16.07
N VAL A 90 -21.56 6.91 -15.35
CA VAL A 90 -22.52 5.99 -15.97
C VAL A 90 -23.75 6.73 -16.51
N ASP A 91 -24.12 7.86 -15.91
CA ASP A 91 -25.23 8.69 -16.37
C ASP A 91 -24.88 9.48 -17.65
N ASP A 92 -23.60 9.78 -17.88
CA ASP A 92 -23.13 10.39 -19.12
C ASP A 92 -23.33 9.46 -20.33
N PRO A 93 -24.00 9.93 -21.41
CA PRO A 93 -24.33 9.08 -22.55
C PRO A 93 -23.11 8.59 -23.34
N ILE A 94 -22.01 9.37 -23.38
CA ILE A 94 -20.81 8.99 -24.12
C ILE A 94 -20.08 7.88 -23.35
N TYR A 95 -19.86 8.08 -22.05
CA TYR A 95 -19.22 7.07 -21.21
C TYR A 95 -20.08 5.81 -21.07
N ARG A 96 -21.41 5.94 -20.95
CA ARG A 96 -22.30 4.78 -20.98
C ARG A 96 -22.20 3.99 -22.27
N LYS A 97 -22.18 4.66 -23.43
CA LYS A 97 -21.97 4.00 -24.72
C LYS A 97 -20.60 3.34 -24.80
N HIS A 98 -19.56 3.92 -24.20
CA HIS A 98 -18.26 3.27 -24.05
C HIS A 98 -18.36 1.99 -23.21
N LEU A 99 -19.03 2.03 -22.05
CA LEU A 99 -19.26 0.86 -21.21
C LEU A 99 -20.08 -0.24 -21.91
N PHE A 100 -21.03 0.13 -22.77
CA PHE A 100 -21.78 -0.84 -23.58
C PHE A 100 -20.86 -1.68 -24.47
N TYR A 101 -19.88 -1.07 -25.14
CA TYR A 101 -18.94 -1.81 -25.99
C TYR A 101 -17.83 -2.51 -25.22
N ARG A 102 -17.40 -1.95 -24.07
CA ARG A 102 -16.34 -2.53 -23.25
C ARG A 102 -16.82 -3.61 -22.29
N GLU A 103 -18.11 -3.57 -21.94
CA GLU A 103 -18.78 -4.40 -20.94
C GLU A 103 -18.11 -4.40 -19.54
N LYS A 104 -17.21 -3.43 -19.29
CA LYS A 104 -16.37 -3.38 -18.08
C LYS A 104 -16.28 -1.96 -17.55
N LEU A 105 -16.56 -1.83 -16.26
CA LEU A 105 -16.21 -0.65 -15.46
C LEU A 105 -15.01 -1.03 -14.57
N ILE A 106 -13.89 -0.34 -14.72
CA ILE A 106 -12.67 -0.63 -13.95
C ILE A 106 -12.35 0.57 -13.06
N VAL A 107 -12.34 0.34 -11.75
CA VAL A 107 -11.96 1.34 -10.75
C VAL A 107 -10.66 0.92 -10.08
N MET A 108 -9.66 1.79 -10.11
CA MET A 108 -8.35 1.55 -9.52
C MET A 108 -8.18 2.33 -8.22
N ILE A 109 -7.67 1.64 -7.21
CA ILE A 109 -7.38 2.23 -5.89
C ILE A 109 -5.87 2.21 -5.67
N ALA A 110 -5.27 3.39 -5.48
CA ALA A 110 -3.85 3.50 -5.12
C ALA A 110 -3.67 3.21 -3.62
N LYS A 111 -3.54 1.92 -3.28
CA LYS A 111 -3.44 1.47 -1.89
C LYS A 111 -2.28 2.12 -1.14
N SER A 112 -1.10 2.21 -1.76
CA SER A 112 0.08 2.81 -1.12
C SER A 112 -0.06 4.33 -0.91
N ASP A 113 -0.61 5.07 -1.87
CA ASP A 113 -0.76 6.52 -1.74
C ASP A 113 -1.82 6.90 -0.70
N THR A 114 -2.95 6.19 -0.68
CA THR A 114 -3.98 6.41 0.34
C THR A 114 -3.44 6.11 1.75
N VAL A 115 -2.68 5.04 1.94
CA VAL A 115 -2.02 4.73 3.23
C VAL A 115 -0.93 5.74 3.59
N ARG A 116 -0.07 6.17 2.64
CA ARG A 116 0.93 7.22 2.91
C ARG A 116 0.25 8.49 3.44
N ARG A 117 -0.87 8.87 2.83
CA ARG A 117 -1.58 10.12 3.16
C ARG A 117 -2.42 10.04 4.43
N ASN A 118 -2.99 8.87 4.74
CA ASN A 118 -4.03 8.74 5.75
C ASN A 118 -3.73 7.67 6.83
N GLY A 119 -2.55 7.04 6.77
CA GLY A 119 -2.19 5.92 7.63
C GLY A 119 -2.90 4.61 7.26
N ARG A 120 -2.58 3.54 7.97
CA ARG A 120 -3.15 2.19 7.75
C ARG A 120 -4.69 2.16 7.85
N GLY A 121 -5.29 3.06 8.64
CA GLY A 121 -6.74 3.18 8.74
C GLY A 121 -7.45 3.50 7.42
N ALA A 122 -6.71 3.90 6.37
CA ALA A 122 -7.24 4.08 5.01
C ALA A 122 -7.70 2.77 4.36
N GLU A 123 -7.17 1.61 4.79
CA GLU A 123 -7.55 0.30 4.24
C GLU A 123 -9.07 0.05 4.34
N SER A 124 -9.71 0.51 5.41
CA SER A 124 -11.16 0.40 5.54
C SER A 124 -11.91 1.31 4.56
N SER A 125 -11.39 2.50 4.26
CA SER A 125 -11.99 3.38 3.23
C SER A 125 -11.87 2.78 1.84
N GLN A 126 -10.74 2.14 1.53
CA GLN A 126 -10.53 1.43 0.26
C GLN A 126 -11.56 0.29 0.08
N GLU A 127 -11.76 -0.52 1.13
CA GLU A 127 -12.73 -1.60 1.14
C GLU A 127 -14.17 -1.08 0.96
N GLN A 128 -14.55 -0.07 1.76
CA GLN A 128 -15.90 0.49 1.72
C GLN A 128 -16.22 1.12 0.36
N ALA A 129 -15.29 1.87 -0.23
CA ALA A 129 -15.47 2.47 -1.54
C ALA A 129 -15.73 1.41 -2.61
N LEU A 130 -14.88 0.38 -2.66
CA LEU A 130 -15.03 -0.69 -3.65
C LEU A 130 -16.33 -1.49 -3.44
N GLY A 131 -16.69 -1.77 -2.20
CA GLY A 131 -17.95 -2.44 -1.86
C GLY A 131 -19.19 -1.68 -2.32
N LYS A 132 -19.21 -0.35 -2.09
CA LYS A 132 -20.28 0.53 -2.60
C LYS A 132 -20.36 0.45 -4.13
N ILE A 133 -19.25 0.56 -4.85
CA ILE A 133 -19.24 0.45 -6.31
C ILE A 133 -19.78 -0.89 -6.79
N TYR A 134 -19.38 -2.02 -6.19
CA TYR A 134 -19.93 -3.33 -6.54
C TYR A 134 -21.46 -3.40 -6.37
N SER A 135 -21.99 -2.83 -5.28
CA SER A 135 -23.43 -2.86 -5.00
C SER A 135 -24.27 -2.07 -6.01
N MET A 136 -23.68 -1.09 -6.70
CA MET A 136 -24.37 -0.24 -7.67
C MET A 136 -24.61 -0.92 -9.02
N LEU A 137 -23.96 -2.06 -9.30
CA LEU A 137 -24.03 -2.72 -10.61
C LEU A 137 -25.46 -3.04 -11.04
N GLU A 138 -26.27 -3.59 -10.13
CA GLU A 138 -27.65 -3.97 -10.43
C GLU A 138 -28.54 -2.73 -10.67
N GLN A 139 -28.27 -1.63 -9.94
CA GLN A 139 -28.94 -0.35 -10.17
C GLN A 139 -28.61 0.19 -11.57
N PHE A 140 -27.35 0.12 -12.00
CA PHE A 140 -26.95 0.54 -13.34
C PHE A 140 -27.61 -0.30 -14.43
N LYS A 141 -27.65 -1.62 -14.27
CA LYS A 141 -28.32 -2.53 -15.23
C LYS A 141 -29.82 -2.30 -15.32
N SER A 142 -30.46 -1.98 -14.19
CA SER A 142 -31.89 -1.67 -14.14
C SER A 142 -32.20 -0.33 -14.80
N LYS A 143 -31.38 0.70 -14.52
CA LYS A 143 -31.54 2.05 -15.08
C LYS A 143 -31.20 2.11 -16.58
N TYR A 144 -30.22 1.32 -17.01
CA TYR A 144 -29.69 1.30 -18.38
C TYR A 144 -29.62 -0.15 -18.90
N PRO A 145 -30.71 -0.67 -19.50
CA PRO A 145 -30.79 -2.06 -19.96
C PRO A 145 -29.71 -2.48 -20.97
N GLU A 146 -29.15 -1.53 -21.72
CA GLU A 146 -28.02 -1.78 -22.61
C GLU A 146 -26.78 -2.30 -21.86
N LEU A 147 -26.62 -1.93 -20.58
CA LEU A 147 -25.52 -2.36 -19.72
C LEU A 147 -25.73 -3.74 -19.09
N LYS A 148 -26.68 -4.56 -19.56
CA LYS A 148 -26.98 -5.89 -18.99
C LYS A 148 -25.74 -6.80 -18.80
N ASN A 149 -24.74 -6.67 -19.66
CA ASN A 149 -23.50 -7.45 -19.63
C ASN A 149 -22.39 -6.79 -18.80
N LEU A 150 -22.60 -5.59 -18.28
CA LEU A 150 -21.61 -4.84 -17.51
C LEU A 150 -21.13 -5.66 -16.31
N ILE A 151 -19.81 -5.65 -16.11
CA ILE A 151 -19.16 -6.13 -14.89
C ILE A 151 -18.30 -5.02 -14.30
N ILE A 152 -18.11 -5.07 -12.98
CA ILE A 152 -17.25 -4.14 -12.25
C ILE A 152 -15.98 -4.88 -11.85
N CYS A 153 -14.82 -4.36 -12.27
CA CYS A 153 -13.52 -4.91 -11.93
C CYS A 153 -12.83 -3.95 -10.94
N GLY A 154 -12.50 -4.47 -9.76
CA GLY A 154 -11.68 -3.73 -8.78
C GLY A 154 -10.21 -3.90 -9.11
N PHE A 155 -9.50 -2.79 -9.33
CA PHE A 155 -8.08 -2.78 -9.61
C PHE A 155 -7.30 -2.30 -8.39
N SER A 156 -6.65 -3.24 -7.70
CA SER A 156 -5.70 -2.90 -6.63
C SER A 156 -4.39 -2.41 -7.24
N GLY A 157 -4.08 -1.13 -7.06
CA GLY A 157 -2.75 -0.60 -7.34
C GLY A 157 -1.69 -1.23 -6.44
N GLY A 158 -0.43 -0.82 -6.64
CA GLY A 158 0.69 -1.30 -5.82
C GLY A 158 0.38 -1.15 -4.33
N GLY A 159 0.40 -2.27 -3.60
CA GLY A 159 0.15 -2.33 -2.17
C GLY A 159 1.34 -1.84 -1.33
N ALA A 160 1.08 -1.65 -0.04
CA ALA A 160 2.12 -1.47 0.97
C ALA A 160 3.11 -2.67 0.91
N ALA A 161 4.36 -2.43 1.30
CA ALA A 161 5.50 -3.35 1.30
C ALA A 161 5.18 -4.69 1.95
N LEU A 162 4.31 -4.68 2.95
CA LEU A 162 3.94 -5.90 3.67
C LEU A 162 3.03 -6.82 2.86
N GLN A 163 2.43 -6.34 1.76
CA GLN A 163 1.77 -7.18 0.77
C GLN A 163 2.76 -7.82 -0.22
N ARG A 164 4.08 -7.51 -0.11
CA ARG A 164 5.14 -7.96 -1.04
C ARG A 164 5.64 -9.38 -0.82
N GLY A 165 5.10 -10.07 0.19
CA GLY A 165 5.18 -11.51 0.39
C GLY A 165 4.21 -11.96 1.48
N GLY A 166 4.27 -13.23 1.88
CA GLY A 166 3.36 -13.77 2.90
C GLY A 166 2.03 -14.33 2.35
N GLY A 167 1.96 -14.65 1.06
CA GLY A 167 0.76 -15.30 0.47
C GLY A 167 -0.45 -14.39 0.28
N ARG A 168 -0.28 -13.06 0.28
CA ARG A 168 -1.40 -12.10 0.28
C ARG A 168 -1.74 -11.46 -1.03
N VAL A 169 -0.75 -11.28 -1.89
CA VAL A 169 -0.95 -10.74 -3.23
C VAL A 169 -1.96 -11.58 -4.01
N THR A 170 -1.99 -12.90 -3.77
CA THR A 170 -2.92 -13.83 -4.39
C THR A 170 -4.33 -13.76 -3.78
N GLU A 171 -4.48 -13.35 -2.51
CA GLU A 171 -5.76 -13.23 -1.81
C GLU A 171 -6.58 -11.96 -2.16
N VAL A 172 -6.02 -11.02 -2.93
CA VAL A 172 -6.72 -9.77 -3.28
C VAL A 172 -8.10 -10.03 -3.88
N ALA A 173 -8.20 -11.02 -4.76
CA ALA A 173 -9.47 -11.38 -5.37
C ALA A 173 -10.49 -11.89 -4.33
N HIS A 174 -10.05 -12.76 -3.42
CA HIS A 174 -10.89 -13.26 -2.33
C HIS A 174 -11.41 -12.13 -1.43
N ASN A 175 -10.59 -11.12 -1.17
CA ASN A 175 -11.03 -9.94 -0.42
C ASN A 175 -12.12 -9.18 -1.17
N ASN A 176 -11.91 -8.92 -2.47
CA ASN A 176 -12.93 -8.26 -3.30
C ASN A 176 -14.24 -9.05 -3.33
N GLY A 177 -14.20 -10.39 -3.44
CA GLY A 177 -15.40 -11.24 -3.40
C GLY A 177 -16.14 -11.15 -2.07
N ARG A 178 -15.41 -11.14 -0.95
CA ARG A 178 -16.01 -10.95 0.40
C ARG A 178 -16.62 -9.57 0.57
N THR A 179 -15.93 -8.53 0.14
CA THR A 179 -16.40 -7.15 0.20
C THR A 179 -17.65 -6.99 -0.67
N ALA A 180 -17.64 -7.48 -1.92
CA ALA A 180 -18.80 -7.48 -2.80
C ALA A 180 -20.02 -8.16 -2.15
N ARG A 181 -19.84 -9.36 -1.58
CA ARG A 181 -20.90 -10.07 -0.84
C ARG A 181 -21.40 -9.29 0.38
N PHE A 182 -20.50 -8.71 1.17
CA PHE A 182 -20.86 -7.91 2.35
C PHE A 182 -21.74 -6.71 1.98
N TYR A 183 -21.48 -6.11 0.83
CA TYR A 183 -22.28 -5.03 0.24
C TYR A 183 -23.44 -5.52 -0.65
N HIS A 184 -23.82 -6.81 -0.53
CA HIS A 184 -24.95 -7.41 -1.25
C HIS A 184 -24.87 -7.34 -2.78
N ALA A 185 -23.67 -7.23 -3.34
CA ALA A 185 -23.47 -7.34 -4.78
C ALA A 185 -23.71 -8.79 -5.24
N LYS A 186 -24.44 -8.95 -6.35
CA LYS A 186 -24.77 -10.27 -6.92
C LYS A 186 -23.67 -10.83 -7.82
N THR A 187 -22.77 -9.97 -8.27
CA THR A 187 -21.67 -10.33 -9.18
C THR A 187 -20.54 -9.33 -9.08
N LEU A 188 -19.36 -9.76 -9.52
CA LEU A 188 -18.20 -8.92 -9.76
C LEU A 188 -17.44 -9.45 -10.97
N GLY A 189 -16.67 -8.57 -11.61
CA GLY A 189 -15.66 -8.95 -12.59
C GLY A 189 -14.38 -9.47 -11.94
N PRO A 190 -13.42 -9.95 -12.75
CA PRO A 190 -12.11 -10.38 -12.25
C PRO A 190 -11.41 -9.24 -11.52
N SER A 191 -10.71 -9.59 -10.43
CA SER A 191 -9.90 -8.63 -9.70
C SER A 191 -8.59 -8.38 -10.44
N LEU A 192 -8.25 -7.11 -10.63
CA LEU A 192 -6.99 -6.70 -11.23
C LEU A 192 -6.03 -6.29 -10.11
N LEU A 193 -4.76 -6.58 -10.28
CA LEU A 193 -3.74 -6.19 -9.31
C LEU A 193 -2.43 -5.79 -10.01
N THR A 194 -1.72 -4.84 -9.40
CA THR A 194 -0.34 -4.53 -9.76
C THR A 194 0.61 -5.45 -9.00
N ILE A 195 1.35 -6.31 -9.70
CA ILE A 195 2.54 -6.96 -9.15
C ILE A 195 3.68 -5.94 -9.18
N GLN A 196 4.26 -5.65 -8.02
CA GLN A 196 5.35 -4.69 -7.91
C GLN A 196 6.67 -5.33 -8.32
N GLY A 197 7.61 -4.54 -8.84
CA GLY A 197 8.88 -5.04 -9.38
C GLY A 197 9.70 -5.91 -8.40
N HIS A 198 9.59 -5.65 -7.09
CA HIS A 198 10.33 -6.42 -6.07
C HIS A 198 9.68 -7.78 -5.80
N GLN A 199 8.37 -7.89 -6.02
CA GLN A 199 7.65 -9.15 -5.91
C GLN A 199 7.95 -10.07 -7.09
N MET A 200 8.36 -9.54 -8.24
CA MET A 200 8.57 -10.34 -9.45
C MET A 200 9.55 -11.49 -9.21
N GLN A 201 10.65 -11.23 -8.49
CA GLN A 201 11.64 -12.24 -8.20
C GLN A 201 11.09 -13.33 -7.26
N ILE A 202 10.39 -12.90 -6.21
CA ILE A 202 9.84 -13.80 -5.20
C ILE A 202 8.75 -14.69 -5.82
N LEU A 203 7.80 -14.08 -6.53
CA LEU A 203 6.59 -14.73 -7.02
C LEU A 203 6.80 -15.50 -8.32
N PHE A 204 7.79 -15.14 -9.14
CA PHE A 204 7.90 -15.65 -10.51
C PHE A 204 9.30 -16.13 -10.93
N SER A 205 10.36 -15.97 -10.11
CA SER A 205 11.68 -16.51 -10.50
C SER A 205 11.80 -18.02 -10.27
N PRO A 206 11.52 -18.59 -9.09
CA PRO A 206 11.53 -20.03 -8.93
C PRO A 206 10.31 -20.65 -9.64
N SER A 207 10.52 -21.57 -10.58
CA SER A 207 9.43 -22.07 -11.44
C SER A 207 8.27 -22.73 -10.66
N SER A 208 8.57 -23.42 -9.56
CA SER A 208 7.56 -24.01 -8.68
C SER A 208 6.70 -22.95 -8.00
N ILE A 209 7.32 -21.87 -7.52
CA ILE A 209 6.64 -20.72 -6.93
C ILE A 209 5.81 -19.98 -7.98
N ALA A 210 6.37 -19.77 -9.18
CA ALA A 210 5.67 -19.14 -10.29
C ALA A 210 4.37 -19.88 -10.65
N LEU A 211 4.45 -21.21 -10.78
CA LEU A 211 3.28 -22.04 -11.07
C LEU A 211 2.22 -21.92 -9.97
N HIS A 212 2.62 -22.03 -8.70
CA HIS A 212 1.66 -21.90 -7.61
C HIS A 212 1.08 -20.49 -7.48
N THR A 213 1.86 -19.45 -7.72
CA THR A 213 1.38 -18.07 -7.76
C THR A 213 0.28 -17.94 -8.81
N LEU A 214 0.50 -18.44 -10.03
CA LEU A 214 -0.50 -18.42 -11.09
C LEU A 214 -1.76 -19.24 -10.71
N GLN A 215 -1.57 -20.46 -10.18
CA GLN A 215 -2.67 -21.31 -9.71
C GLN A 215 -3.49 -20.59 -8.62
N SER A 216 -2.82 -19.95 -7.67
CA SER A 216 -3.45 -19.19 -6.59
C SER A 216 -4.22 -18.00 -7.13
N LEU A 217 -3.66 -17.21 -8.05
CA LEU A 217 -4.35 -16.06 -8.65
C LEU A 217 -5.65 -16.49 -9.37
N VAL A 218 -5.61 -17.61 -10.09
CA VAL A 218 -6.80 -18.18 -10.75
C VAL A 218 -7.80 -18.68 -9.72
N ALA A 219 -7.37 -19.51 -8.76
CA ALA A 219 -8.23 -20.09 -7.73
C ALA A 219 -8.93 -19.02 -6.90
N GLN A 220 -8.23 -17.95 -6.51
CA GLN A 220 -8.79 -16.88 -5.68
C GLN A 220 -9.80 -16.02 -6.46
N ASN A 221 -9.63 -15.83 -7.78
CA ASN A 221 -10.64 -15.18 -8.62
C ASN A 221 -11.89 -16.04 -8.79
N LEU A 222 -11.75 -17.35 -9.02
CA LEU A 222 -12.88 -18.28 -9.06
C LEU A 222 -13.64 -18.29 -7.73
N HIS A 223 -12.90 -18.34 -6.62
CA HIS A 223 -13.47 -18.28 -5.28
C HIS A 223 -14.22 -16.96 -5.03
N ALA A 224 -13.66 -15.83 -5.46
CA ALA A 224 -14.32 -14.52 -5.34
C ALA A 224 -15.65 -14.48 -6.10
N ARG A 225 -15.68 -15.04 -7.32
CA ARG A 225 -16.91 -15.14 -8.11
C ARG A 225 -17.95 -16.00 -7.39
N ALA A 226 -17.57 -17.18 -6.92
CA ALA A 226 -18.46 -18.10 -6.21
C ALA A 226 -18.98 -17.54 -4.87
N GLN A 227 -18.28 -16.58 -4.25
CA GLN A 227 -18.76 -15.87 -3.05
C GLN A 227 -19.92 -14.91 -3.30
N THR A 228 -20.09 -14.43 -4.53
CA THR A 228 -21.17 -13.50 -4.89
C THR A 228 -22.29 -14.17 -5.65
N GLU A 229 -21.99 -15.23 -6.41
CA GLU A 229 -23.01 -15.99 -7.13
C GLU A 229 -24.02 -16.65 -6.19
N LEU A 230 -25.28 -16.57 -6.59
CA LEU A 230 -26.40 -17.22 -5.95
C LEU A 230 -26.74 -18.52 -6.71
N LYS A 231 -27.01 -19.57 -5.96
CA LYS A 231 -27.68 -20.79 -6.42
C LYS A 231 -29.13 -20.48 -6.79
N PRO A 232 -29.82 -21.38 -7.53
CA PRO A 232 -31.25 -21.23 -7.83
C PRO A 232 -32.16 -21.09 -6.60
N ASN A 233 -31.74 -21.60 -5.45
CA ASN A 233 -32.46 -21.48 -4.17
C ASN A 233 -32.23 -20.12 -3.46
N GLY A 234 -31.47 -19.20 -4.04
CA GLY A 234 -31.17 -17.89 -3.48
C GLY A 234 -30.02 -17.86 -2.46
N GLU A 235 -29.35 -18.98 -2.18
CA GLU A 235 -28.17 -19.01 -1.31
C GLU A 235 -26.87 -18.81 -2.09
N HIS A 236 -25.83 -18.25 -1.48
CA HIS A 236 -24.51 -18.18 -2.10
C HIS A 236 -23.85 -19.56 -2.27
N TYR A 237 -23.06 -19.76 -3.34
CA TYR A 237 -22.26 -20.98 -3.52
C TYR A 237 -21.22 -21.17 -2.42
N VAL A 238 -20.54 -20.08 -2.04
CA VAL A 238 -19.62 -20.08 -0.90
C VAL A 238 -20.27 -19.36 0.28
N LEU A 239 -20.59 -20.14 1.31
CA LEU A 239 -21.04 -19.59 2.58
C LEU A 239 -19.86 -18.89 3.29
N PRO A 240 -20.09 -17.76 3.97
CA PRO A 240 -19.06 -17.18 4.82
C PRO A 240 -18.63 -18.19 5.87
N ARG A 241 -17.37 -18.08 6.30
CA ARG A 241 -16.96 -18.68 7.57
C ARG A 241 -17.95 -18.20 8.63
N ARG A 242 -18.73 -19.13 9.21
CA ARG A 242 -19.69 -18.78 10.24
C ARG A 242 -18.95 -18.09 11.37
N ALA A 243 -19.43 -16.90 11.75
CA ALA A 243 -19.02 -16.31 13.00
C ALA A 243 -19.31 -17.33 14.12
N PRO A 244 -18.50 -17.38 15.20
CA PRO A 244 -18.80 -18.28 16.30
C PRO A 244 -20.21 -18.00 16.85
N LYS A 245 -20.82 -18.99 17.51
CA LYS A 245 -22.19 -18.85 18.03
C LYS A 245 -22.27 -17.65 18.99
N GLY A 246 -23.21 -16.73 18.75
CA GLY A 246 -23.37 -15.50 19.54
C GLY A 246 -22.68 -14.26 18.97
N TYR A 247 -21.96 -14.40 17.85
CA TYR A 247 -21.19 -13.31 17.24
C TYR A 247 -21.81 -12.83 15.92
N ASP A 248 -21.72 -11.52 15.68
CA ASP A 248 -22.22 -10.86 14.46
C ASP A 248 -21.06 -10.30 13.63
N GLU A 249 -20.87 -10.81 12.40
CA GLU A 249 -19.85 -10.38 11.45
C GLU A 249 -20.00 -8.89 11.10
N ARG A 250 -21.24 -8.40 10.92
CA ARG A 250 -21.53 -7.02 10.53
C ARG A 250 -21.24 -6.03 11.65
N LYS A 251 -21.69 -6.33 12.87
CA LYS A 251 -21.37 -5.50 14.04
C LYS A 251 -19.86 -5.35 14.23
N ASN A 252 -19.11 -6.44 14.05
CA ASN A 252 -17.67 -6.45 14.29
C ASN A 252 -16.84 -5.81 13.16
N ILE A 253 -17.26 -5.91 11.90
CA ILE A 253 -16.62 -5.14 10.83
C ILE A 253 -16.89 -3.63 10.99
N GLU A 254 -18.07 -3.23 11.47
CA GLU A 254 -18.38 -1.83 11.79
C GLU A 254 -17.51 -1.30 12.95
N LYS A 255 -17.28 -2.10 14.00
CA LYS A 255 -16.30 -1.78 15.06
C LYS A 255 -14.90 -1.58 14.47
N PHE A 256 -14.45 -2.47 13.59
CA PHE A 256 -13.16 -2.35 12.93
C PHE A 256 -13.07 -1.09 12.05
N HIS A 257 -14.13 -0.76 11.30
CA HIS A 257 -14.19 0.46 10.51
C HIS A 257 -14.09 1.72 11.39
N LYS A 258 -14.76 1.73 12.54
CA LYS A 258 -14.67 2.83 13.53
C LYS A 258 -13.26 2.95 14.11
N ALA A 259 -12.63 1.82 14.48
CA ALA A 259 -11.24 1.82 14.92
C ALA A 259 -10.33 2.42 13.83
N CYS A 260 -10.49 2.00 12.57
CA CYS A 260 -9.74 2.54 11.43
C CYS A 260 -9.98 4.05 11.20
N GLN A 261 -11.18 4.57 11.42
CA GLN A 261 -11.43 6.02 11.37
C GLN A 261 -10.60 6.77 12.42
N ILE A 262 -10.54 6.24 13.64
CA ILE A 262 -9.73 6.80 14.73
C ILE A 262 -8.23 6.71 14.39
N MET A 263 -7.78 5.60 13.80
CA MET A 263 -6.40 5.46 13.30
C MET A 263 -6.06 6.55 12.28
N ARG A 264 -6.96 6.89 11.35
CA ARG A 264 -6.70 7.96 10.37
C ARG A 264 -6.56 9.31 11.05
N GLN A 265 -7.47 9.64 11.97
CA GLN A 265 -7.41 10.91 12.70
C GLN A 265 -6.12 11.02 13.53
N ALA A 266 -5.74 9.95 14.23
CA ALA A 266 -4.49 9.92 15.00
C ALA A 266 -3.27 10.01 14.07
N TYR A 267 -3.29 9.35 12.91
CA TYR A 267 -2.22 9.47 11.91
C TYR A 267 -2.06 10.92 11.44
N PHE A 268 -3.16 11.63 11.15
CA PHE A 268 -3.11 13.06 10.81
C PHE A 268 -2.50 13.92 11.92
N ASN A 269 -2.78 13.62 13.18
CA ASN A 269 -2.17 14.35 14.29
C ASN A 269 -0.65 14.15 14.37
N TYR A 270 -0.16 12.96 14.01
CA TYR A 270 1.29 12.68 13.98
C TYR A 270 1.96 13.16 12.69
N MET A 271 1.34 12.95 11.54
CA MET A 271 1.99 13.11 10.23
C MET A 271 1.50 14.33 9.46
N GLY A 272 0.49 15.05 9.96
CA GLY A 272 -0.11 16.21 9.30
C GLY A 272 -1.10 15.83 8.20
N ASN A 273 -1.84 16.81 7.71
CA ASN A 273 -2.75 16.65 6.57
C ASN A 273 -1.96 16.76 5.26
N LEU A 274 -2.02 15.72 4.42
CA LEU A 274 -1.40 15.72 3.09
C LEU A 274 -2.39 15.98 1.95
N ASP A 275 -3.69 16.04 2.25
CA ASP A 275 -4.76 16.27 1.27
C ASP A 275 -5.12 17.77 1.15
N ASP A 276 -4.52 18.66 1.96
CA ASP A 276 -4.65 20.12 1.84
C ASP A 276 -3.32 20.78 1.43
N SER A 277 -3.23 21.22 0.18
CA SER A 277 -2.05 21.89 -0.37
C SER A 277 -1.77 23.27 0.21
N ASN A 278 -2.72 23.86 0.96
CA ASN A 278 -2.59 25.18 1.57
C ASN A 278 -2.08 25.11 3.02
N ASP A 279 -2.09 23.94 3.64
CA ASP A 279 -1.78 23.83 5.06
C ASP A 279 -0.25 23.79 5.26
N LYS A 280 0.32 24.93 5.65
CA LYS A 280 1.73 25.05 6.02
C LYS A 280 2.08 24.28 7.29
N HIS A 281 1.10 23.69 7.98
CA HIS A 281 1.29 22.85 9.15
C HIS A 281 1.65 21.42 8.73
N SER A 282 2.84 21.31 8.13
CA SER A 282 3.44 20.05 7.73
C SER A 282 3.87 19.24 8.96
N ALA A 283 3.02 18.31 9.39
CA ALA A 283 3.37 17.20 10.30
C ALA A 283 3.82 17.58 11.72
N ASN A 284 3.86 16.58 12.61
CA ASN A 284 4.67 16.69 13.81
C ASN A 284 6.14 16.83 13.36
N GLU A 285 6.71 18.03 13.55
CA GLU A 285 8.10 18.34 13.18
C GLU A 285 9.12 17.33 13.69
N SER A 286 8.88 16.69 14.84
CA SER A 286 9.80 15.69 15.40
C SER A 286 9.97 14.50 14.44
N PHE A 287 8.91 14.02 13.78
CA PHE A 287 9.02 12.95 12.79
C PHE A 287 9.79 13.40 11.56
N ASN A 288 9.53 14.62 11.06
CA ASN A 288 10.31 15.16 9.94
C ASN A 288 11.80 15.25 10.31
N LYS A 289 12.13 15.78 11.50
CA LYS A 289 13.51 15.90 12.02
C LYS A 289 14.19 14.55 12.23
N LEU A 290 13.47 13.57 12.77
CA LEU A 290 13.98 12.21 12.97
C LEU A 290 14.36 11.59 11.62
N PHE A 291 13.45 11.67 10.64
CA PHE A 291 13.67 11.07 9.33
C PHE A 291 14.64 11.86 8.46
N THR A 292 15.05 13.07 8.82
CA THR A 292 16.13 13.79 8.11
C THR A 292 17.39 12.92 8.00
N ASN A 293 17.72 12.12 9.02
CA ASN A 293 18.93 11.26 9.05
C ASN A 293 18.71 9.83 8.51
N ALA A 294 17.51 9.51 8.02
CA ALA A 294 17.21 8.21 7.45
C ALA A 294 18.05 7.92 6.18
N PRO A 295 18.11 6.68 5.67
CA PRO A 295 19.00 6.29 4.58
C PRO A 295 18.51 6.75 3.18
N TRP A 296 18.30 8.06 3.04
CA TRP A 296 17.78 8.71 1.82
C TRP A 296 18.64 8.44 0.60
N ILE A 297 19.97 8.51 0.75
CA ILE A 297 20.91 8.41 -0.35
C ILE A 297 20.85 7.00 -0.94
N SER A 298 20.91 5.98 -0.07
CA SER A 298 20.78 4.57 -0.45
C SER A 298 19.43 4.31 -1.12
N VAL A 299 18.35 4.91 -0.62
CA VAL A 299 17.01 4.79 -1.24
C VAL A 299 16.95 5.50 -2.60
N ILE A 300 17.53 6.69 -2.75
CA ILE A 300 17.51 7.45 -4.01
C ILE A 300 18.33 6.76 -5.09
N LEU A 301 19.54 6.30 -4.76
CA LEU A 301 20.42 5.57 -5.67
C LEU A 301 19.90 4.16 -5.98
N GLY A 302 19.38 3.46 -4.96
CA GLY A 302 18.74 2.15 -5.08
C GLY A 302 17.40 2.18 -5.82
N ASN A 303 16.73 3.32 -5.85
CA ASN A 303 15.54 3.55 -6.65
C ASN A 303 15.97 3.95 -8.07
N LEU A 304 16.56 3.00 -8.81
CA LEU A 304 16.86 3.05 -10.25
C LEU A 304 15.58 3.18 -11.13
N SER A 305 14.46 3.68 -10.59
CA SER A 305 13.36 4.05 -11.44
C SER A 305 13.84 5.18 -12.36
N SER A 306 13.46 5.16 -13.63
CA SER A 306 13.70 6.26 -14.57
C SER A 306 12.99 7.58 -14.18
N ARG A 307 12.50 7.68 -12.94
CA ARG A 307 11.64 8.75 -12.42
C ARG A 307 12.24 9.30 -11.12
N PRO A 308 12.15 10.61 -10.90
CA PRO A 308 12.61 11.27 -9.67
C PRO A 308 11.82 10.82 -8.42
N SER A 309 12.50 10.88 -7.26
CA SER A 309 11.93 10.60 -5.93
C SER A 309 10.76 11.52 -5.55
N LYS A 310 10.81 12.79 -5.99
CA LYS A 310 9.74 13.80 -5.89
C LYS A 310 9.04 14.00 -7.24
N ARG A 311 7.76 14.40 -7.23
CA ARG A 311 7.07 14.82 -8.47
C ARG A 311 7.79 16.06 -9.04
N GLY A 312 8.13 16.05 -10.33
CA GLY A 312 8.81 17.16 -11.01
C GLY A 312 10.35 17.19 -10.93
N GLY A 313 11.00 16.26 -10.24
CA GLY A 313 12.49 16.22 -10.19
C GLY A 313 13.15 15.73 -11.49
N HIS A 314 14.46 15.94 -11.61
CA HIS A 314 15.28 15.38 -12.68
C HIS A 314 15.99 14.11 -12.20
N GLY A 315 16.00 13.06 -13.02
CA GLY A 315 16.80 11.86 -12.79
C GLY A 315 17.95 11.84 -13.77
N THR A 316 19.19 11.91 -13.28
CA THR A 316 20.35 11.16 -13.77
C THR A 316 21.60 11.53 -12.97
N ILE A 317 22.37 10.50 -12.65
CA ILE A 317 23.73 10.56 -12.11
C ILE A 317 24.65 10.95 -13.27
N ASN A 318 25.00 12.23 -13.37
CA ASN A 318 26.17 12.66 -14.15
C ASN A 318 27.10 13.43 -13.21
N GLN A 319 28.22 12.75 -12.93
CA GLN A 319 29.49 13.09 -12.25
C GLN A 319 29.52 14.14 -11.12
N ASN A 320 30.21 13.75 -10.05
CA ASN A 320 30.66 14.57 -8.92
C ASN A 320 29.52 15.26 -8.14
N ILE A 321 28.55 14.44 -7.74
CA ILE A 321 27.43 14.88 -6.90
C ILE A 321 27.85 14.71 -5.43
N THR A 322 27.66 15.74 -4.62
CA THR A 322 27.88 15.62 -3.17
C THR A 322 26.72 14.90 -2.50
N VAL A 323 26.97 14.32 -1.33
CA VAL A 323 25.91 13.75 -0.47
C VAL A 323 24.76 14.72 -0.25
N ARG A 324 25.09 15.99 0.04
CA ARG A 324 24.14 17.09 0.24
C ARG A 324 23.24 17.28 -0.98
N ASN A 325 23.80 17.23 -2.19
CA ASN A 325 23.03 17.38 -3.42
C ASN A 325 22.03 16.22 -3.63
N LEU A 326 22.37 14.99 -3.23
CA LEU A 326 21.47 13.84 -3.35
C LEU A 326 20.39 13.80 -2.27
N ARG A 327 20.75 13.99 -1.00
CA ARG A 327 19.83 13.95 0.14
C ARG A 327 18.88 15.16 0.16
N GLY A 328 19.38 16.33 -0.25
CA GLY A 328 18.73 17.63 -0.05
C GLY A 328 19.01 18.19 1.35
N GLU A 329 18.73 19.48 1.54
CA GLU A 329 19.06 20.20 2.80
C GLU A 329 18.16 19.82 3.99
N ASN A 330 16.90 19.48 3.74
CA ASN A 330 15.98 18.99 4.76
C ASN A 330 14.85 18.15 4.12
N PRO A 331 15.08 16.86 3.83
CA PRO A 331 14.09 16.03 3.17
C PRO A 331 12.88 15.79 4.08
N LYS A 332 11.72 16.32 3.69
CA LYS A 332 10.43 16.01 4.33
C LYS A 332 9.95 14.63 3.88
N LEU A 333 9.67 13.74 4.84
CA LEU A 333 9.35 12.35 4.54
C LEU A 333 8.15 12.25 3.59
N LEU A 334 7.03 12.84 3.98
CA LEU A 334 5.74 12.69 3.31
C LEU A 334 5.60 13.42 1.96
N ASP A 335 6.47 14.39 1.65
CA ASP A 335 6.49 15.08 0.35
C ASP A 335 6.91 14.15 -0.80
N ASN A 336 7.49 12.99 -0.48
CA ASN A 336 7.96 12.02 -1.45
C ASN A 336 6.85 11.05 -1.88
N ARG A 337 7.09 10.35 -3.00
CA ARG A 337 6.20 9.28 -3.49
C ARG A 337 6.04 8.17 -2.44
N ALA A 338 4.89 7.49 -2.43
CA ALA A 338 4.59 6.39 -1.52
C ALA A 338 5.70 5.34 -1.40
N ILE A 339 6.26 4.92 -2.54
CA ILE A 339 7.37 3.95 -2.57
C ILE A 339 8.63 4.45 -1.83
N THR A 340 8.94 5.74 -1.92
CA THR A 340 10.11 6.33 -1.27
C THR A 340 9.90 6.38 0.24
N VAL A 341 8.74 6.87 0.69
CA VAL A 341 8.39 6.98 2.12
C VAL A 341 8.46 5.64 2.81
N GLU A 342 7.88 4.64 2.16
CA GLU A 342 7.87 3.28 2.67
C GLU A 342 9.26 2.64 2.73
N ARG A 343 10.07 2.82 1.68
CA ARG A 343 11.46 2.33 1.69
C ARG A 343 12.28 3.02 2.76
N VAL A 344 12.17 4.33 2.90
CA VAL A 344 12.89 5.07 3.94
C VAL A 344 12.48 4.57 5.33
N SER A 345 11.18 4.30 5.55
CA SER A 345 10.69 3.73 6.81
C SER A 345 11.21 2.32 7.08
N ALA A 346 11.26 1.44 6.06
CA ALA A 346 11.75 0.08 6.21
C ALA A 346 13.27 0.04 6.42
N HIS A 347 14.02 0.75 5.59
CA HIS A 347 15.49 0.79 5.68
C HIS A 347 16.01 1.55 6.89
N SER A 348 15.18 2.37 7.56
CA SER A 348 15.53 2.92 8.86
C SER A 348 15.32 1.95 10.03
N GLY A 349 14.91 0.70 9.79
CA GLY A 349 14.59 -0.28 10.82
C GLY A 349 13.27 -0.04 11.54
N THR A 350 12.58 1.08 11.29
CA THR A 350 11.37 1.43 12.03
C THR A 350 10.12 0.71 11.54
N HIS A 351 9.89 0.67 10.22
CA HIS A 351 8.61 0.25 9.62
C HIS A 351 7.36 1.00 10.15
N PHE A 352 7.54 2.18 10.73
CA PHE A 352 6.52 2.89 11.51
C PHE A 352 5.20 3.13 10.78
N LEU A 353 5.21 3.30 9.45
CA LEU A 353 3.99 3.54 8.66
C LEU A 353 2.93 2.44 8.81
N ASN A 354 3.34 1.24 9.21
CA ASN A 354 2.45 0.08 9.30
C ASN A 354 1.81 -0.12 10.68
N TYR A 355 2.29 0.59 11.70
CA TYR A 355 1.75 0.49 13.07
C TYR A 355 1.51 1.84 13.75
N LEU A 356 2.04 2.94 13.23
CA LEU A 356 1.70 4.28 13.71
C LEU A 356 0.18 4.48 13.59
N SER A 357 -0.40 5.08 14.63
CA SER A 357 -1.83 5.27 14.87
C SER A 357 -2.67 4.04 15.20
N VAL A 358 -2.12 2.82 15.08
CA VAL A 358 -2.85 1.58 15.38
C VAL A 358 -3.23 1.48 16.85
N TYR A 359 -2.38 2.00 17.76
CA TYR A 359 -2.65 2.00 19.19
C TYR A 359 -3.97 2.71 19.52
N GLU A 360 -4.15 3.92 19.00
CA GLU A 360 -5.33 4.75 19.24
C GLU A 360 -6.61 4.07 18.72
N GLY A 361 -6.52 3.46 17.53
CA GLY A 361 -7.62 2.69 16.96
C GLY A 361 -8.01 1.51 17.82
N LEU A 362 -7.05 0.67 18.23
CA LEU A 362 -7.35 -0.52 19.02
C LEU A 362 -7.80 -0.15 20.44
N LYS A 363 -7.18 0.86 21.07
CA LYS A 363 -7.55 1.35 22.40
C LYS A 363 -8.97 1.92 22.47
N SER A 364 -9.50 2.38 21.33
CA SER A 364 -10.90 2.86 21.26
C SER A 364 -11.94 1.74 21.37
N ILE A 365 -11.51 0.49 21.21
CA ILE A 365 -12.35 -0.71 21.35
C ILE A 365 -12.14 -1.27 22.76
N ASN A 366 -13.20 -1.79 23.36
CA ASN A 366 -13.08 -2.47 24.64
C ASN A 366 -12.08 -3.62 24.52
N TYR A 367 -11.15 -3.70 25.49
CA TYR A 367 -10.01 -4.60 25.45
C TYR A 367 -10.41 -6.07 25.32
N ASP A 368 -11.51 -6.48 25.96
CA ASP A 368 -12.05 -7.85 25.87
C ASP A 368 -12.79 -8.14 24.55
N GLU A 369 -13.16 -7.11 23.80
CA GLU A 369 -13.82 -7.24 22.50
C GLU A 369 -12.83 -7.27 21.32
N LEU A 370 -11.53 -7.02 21.56
CA LEU A 370 -10.52 -7.00 20.50
C LEU A 370 -10.43 -8.32 19.76
N HIS A 371 -10.46 -9.45 20.47
CA HIS A 371 -10.38 -10.75 19.85
C HIS A 371 -11.65 -11.12 19.07
N GLU A 372 -12.81 -10.73 19.59
CA GLU A 372 -14.09 -10.86 18.88
C GLU A 372 -14.05 -10.15 17.53
N MET A 373 -13.57 -8.91 17.51
CA MET A 373 -13.42 -8.12 16.29
C MET A 373 -12.51 -8.84 15.27
N TYR A 374 -11.39 -9.41 15.74
CA TYR A 374 -10.45 -10.18 14.93
C TYR A 374 -11.08 -11.45 14.34
N ILE A 375 -11.70 -12.31 15.16
CA ILE A 375 -12.23 -13.59 14.65
C ILE A 375 -13.42 -13.41 13.70
N CYS A 376 -14.18 -12.32 13.84
CA CYS A 376 -15.36 -12.06 13.02
C CYS A 376 -15.01 -11.34 11.71
N SER A 377 -14.06 -10.40 11.71
CA SER A 377 -13.71 -9.62 10.52
C SER A 377 -12.44 -10.14 9.84
N LYS A 378 -12.56 -10.63 8.60
CA LYS A 378 -11.36 -10.99 7.81
C LYS A 378 -10.47 -9.76 7.61
N SER A 379 -11.04 -8.60 7.28
CA SER A 379 -10.26 -7.36 7.11
C SER A 379 -9.49 -7.01 8.38
N CYS A 380 -10.08 -7.22 9.57
CA CYS A 380 -9.37 -7.06 10.83
C CYS A 380 -8.26 -8.08 11.01
N ARG A 381 -8.49 -9.38 10.75
CA ARG A 381 -7.39 -10.37 10.79
C ARG A 381 -6.27 -9.99 9.88
N ASP A 382 -6.65 -9.49 8.72
CA ASP A 382 -5.73 -9.18 7.68
C ASP A 382 -4.85 -8.00 8.03
N PHE A 383 -5.48 -6.99 8.62
CA PHE A 383 -4.82 -5.85 9.20
C PHE A 383 -3.85 -6.23 10.31
N MET A 384 -4.31 -7.04 11.29
CA MET A 384 -3.49 -7.43 12.46
C MET A 384 -2.31 -8.30 12.09
N ARG A 385 -2.49 -9.23 11.14
CA ARG A 385 -1.38 -10.05 10.61
C ARG A 385 -0.30 -9.16 9.97
N ASN A 386 -0.69 -8.19 9.15
CA ASN A 386 0.26 -7.26 8.53
C ASN A 386 0.95 -6.39 9.57
N THR A 387 0.23 -5.91 10.58
CA THR A 387 0.83 -5.14 11.68
C THR A 387 1.82 -5.99 12.48
N ALA A 388 1.47 -7.23 12.84
CA ALA A 388 2.37 -8.18 13.50
C ALA A 388 3.62 -8.48 12.65
N LEU A 389 3.45 -8.65 11.34
CA LEU A 389 4.55 -8.85 10.41
C LEU A 389 5.46 -7.62 10.33
N SER A 390 4.89 -6.41 10.37
CA SER A 390 5.68 -5.19 10.44
C SER A 390 6.50 -5.10 11.73
N LEU A 391 5.86 -5.35 12.87
CA LEU A 391 6.49 -5.28 14.18
C LEU A 391 7.63 -6.29 14.29
N HIS A 392 7.46 -7.47 13.68
CA HIS A 392 8.53 -8.49 13.60
C HIS A 392 9.74 -8.04 12.77
N MET A 393 9.55 -7.17 11.78
CA MET A 393 10.66 -6.63 10.97
C MET A 393 11.22 -5.33 11.54
N THR A 394 10.55 -4.74 12.53
CA THR A 394 11.05 -3.56 13.22
C THR A 394 12.22 -3.94 14.10
N ASP A 395 13.28 -3.15 14.03
CA ASP A 395 14.54 -3.39 14.71
C ASP A 395 15.10 -2.04 15.16
N PHE A 396 14.98 -1.80 16.47
CA PHE A 396 15.41 -0.53 17.05
C PHE A 396 16.92 -0.46 17.24
N ASP A 397 17.65 -1.57 17.29
CA ASP A 397 19.12 -1.53 17.31
C ASP A 397 19.65 -0.89 16.03
N ILE A 398 19.13 -1.35 14.89
CA ILE A 398 19.42 -0.76 13.59
C ILE A 398 18.83 0.64 13.47
N ALA A 399 17.64 0.91 14.01
CA ALA A 399 17.03 2.24 13.91
C ALA A 399 17.81 3.32 14.67
N TRP A 400 18.26 3.03 15.88
CA TRP A 400 19.11 3.91 16.69
C TRP A 400 20.45 4.14 15.99
N PHE A 401 21.09 3.06 15.55
CA PHE A 401 22.36 3.19 14.84
C PHE A 401 22.20 4.01 13.56
N THR A 402 21.18 3.76 12.73
CA THR A 402 21.01 4.42 11.42
C THR A 402 20.55 5.87 11.52
N MET A 403 19.61 6.19 12.43
CA MET A 403 18.97 7.51 12.45
C MET A 403 19.59 8.47 13.46
N ILE A 404 20.17 7.94 14.54
CA ILE A 404 20.81 8.72 15.60
C ILE A 404 22.34 8.69 15.45
N GLY A 405 22.90 7.59 14.95
CA GLY A 405 24.35 7.39 14.87
C GLY A 405 24.95 6.82 16.15
N GLU A 406 24.12 6.25 17.03
CA GLU A 406 24.53 5.74 18.34
C GLU A 406 24.03 4.31 18.55
N THR A 407 24.70 3.57 19.43
CA THR A 407 24.23 2.25 19.87
C THR A 407 22.90 2.36 20.61
N HIS A 408 22.08 1.32 20.55
CA HIS A 408 20.80 1.24 21.26
C HIS A 408 20.98 1.50 22.77
N PRO A 409 20.30 2.52 23.33
CA PRO A 409 20.34 2.79 24.76
C PRO A 409 19.70 1.70 25.60
N ASP A 410 20.06 1.61 26.88
CA ASP A 410 19.36 0.71 27.78
C ASP A 410 17.88 1.10 27.97
N LYS A 411 17.08 0.13 28.43
CA LYS A 411 15.63 0.30 28.63
C LYS A 411 15.25 1.48 29.53
N ASN A 412 16.05 1.78 30.57
CA ASN A 412 15.75 2.87 31.49
C ASN A 412 15.97 4.23 30.83
N GLU A 413 17.02 4.34 30.01
CA GLU A 413 17.27 5.52 29.19
C GLU A 413 16.16 5.72 28.14
N ILE A 414 15.75 4.66 27.44
CA ILE A 414 14.62 4.72 26.49
C ILE A 414 13.36 5.25 27.19
N ILE A 415 13.01 4.72 28.36
CA ILE A 415 11.85 5.20 29.14
C ILE A 415 12.01 6.66 29.55
N SER A 416 13.20 7.08 29.97
CA SER A 416 13.50 8.46 30.35
C SER A 416 13.34 9.43 29.18
N LEU A 417 13.86 9.08 28.01
CA LEU A 417 13.77 9.86 26.78
C LEU A 417 12.32 9.92 26.26
N ALA A 418 11.63 8.79 26.20
CA ALA A 418 10.26 8.73 25.72
C ALA A 418 9.29 9.57 26.58
N LYS A 419 9.53 9.67 27.89
CA LYS A 419 8.73 10.53 28.81
C LYS A 419 8.86 12.02 28.50
N LYS A 420 9.97 12.45 27.90
CA LYS A 420 10.19 13.85 27.52
C LYS A 420 9.51 14.21 26.20
N PHE A 421 9.18 13.21 25.37
CA PHE A 421 8.47 13.43 24.12
C PHE A 421 7.10 14.06 24.36
N ASN A 422 6.86 15.19 23.71
CA ASN A 422 5.58 15.89 23.76
C ASN A 422 4.92 15.92 22.37
N PRO A 423 3.82 15.17 22.15
CA PRO A 423 3.16 15.15 20.85
C PRO A 423 2.55 16.51 20.45
N ASN A 424 2.28 17.39 21.42
CA ASN A 424 1.68 18.71 21.21
C ASN A 424 2.71 19.84 21.04
N ARG A 425 4.01 19.55 21.19
CA ARG A 425 5.11 20.53 21.05
C ARG A 425 6.24 19.96 20.18
N SER A 426 5.87 19.51 19.00
CA SER A 426 6.71 18.77 18.05
C SER A 426 8.06 19.42 17.73
N GLU A 427 8.15 20.75 17.73
CA GLU A 427 9.39 21.44 17.37
C GLU A 427 10.52 21.25 18.40
N LYS A 428 10.16 20.96 19.66
CA LYS A 428 11.10 20.90 20.79
C LYS A 428 11.62 19.49 21.09
N ASN A 429 11.01 18.45 20.52
CA ASN A 429 11.46 17.09 20.73
C ASN A 429 12.77 16.86 19.95
N SER A 430 13.75 16.27 20.60
CA SER A 430 14.96 15.77 19.95
C SER A 430 14.68 14.48 19.15
N ASN A 431 15.62 14.12 18.27
CA ASN A 431 15.54 12.86 17.53
C ASN A 431 15.57 11.64 18.46
N LYS A 432 16.38 11.69 19.55
CA LYS A 432 16.44 10.63 20.56
C LYS A 432 15.11 10.45 21.29
N GLU A 433 14.50 11.55 21.73
CA GLU A 433 13.19 11.50 22.42
C GLU A 433 12.09 10.97 21.49
N THR A 434 12.12 11.37 20.22
CA THR A 434 11.15 10.91 19.21
C THR A 434 11.32 9.43 18.91
N LEU A 435 12.55 8.94 18.74
CA LEU A 435 12.81 7.53 18.47
C LEU A 435 12.49 6.65 19.69
N ALA A 436 12.89 7.08 20.89
CA ALA A 436 12.56 6.39 22.13
C ALA A 436 11.03 6.28 22.34
N TRP A 437 10.29 7.36 22.04
CA TRP A 437 8.83 7.33 22.09
C TRP A 437 8.26 6.35 21.06
N LEU A 438 8.77 6.36 19.83
CA LEU A 438 8.32 5.46 18.77
C LEU A 438 8.56 3.99 19.12
N GLU A 439 9.66 3.69 19.81
CA GLU A 439 9.99 2.37 20.33
C GLU A 439 8.99 1.87 21.37
N LEU A 440 8.72 2.67 22.41
CA LEU A 440 7.69 2.31 23.40
C LEU A 440 6.30 2.21 22.77
N TYR A 441 6.00 3.10 21.82
CA TYR A 441 4.75 3.08 21.08
C TYR A 441 4.59 1.77 20.27
N ALA A 442 5.63 1.31 19.58
CA ALA A 442 5.62 0.04 18.85
C ALA A 442 5.36 -1.15 19.80
N TYR A 443 5.96 -1.13 21.00
CA TYR A 443 5.74 -2.14 22.03
C TYR A 443 4.29 -2.17 22.53
N ASP A 444 3.69 -1.00 22.76
CA ASP A 444 2.28 -0.90 23.16
C ASP A 444 1.32 -1.34 22.05
N VAL A 445 1.63 -1.06 20.78
CA VAL A 445 0.89 -1.64 19.66
C VAL A 445 1.03 -3.17 19.65
N ALA A 446 2.24 -3.70 19.83
CA ALA A 446 2.49 -5.14 19.85
C ALA A 446 1.63 -5.85 20.90
N LYS A 447 1.49 -5.27 22.10
CA LYS A 447 0.61 -5.79 23.16
C LYS A 447 -0.85 -5.88 22.75
N LEU A 448 -1.40 -4.80 22.17
CA LEU A 448 -2.79 -4.78 21.72
C LEU A 448 -3.02 -5.74 20.55
N VAL A 449 -2.08 -5.83 19.62
CA VAL A 449 -2.12 -6.78 18.51
C VAL A 449 -2.05 -8.23 19.02
N TYR A 450 -1.21 -8.51 20.01
CA TYR A 450 -1.13 -9.81 20.67
C TYR A 450 -2.46 -10.21 21.31
N LYS A 451 -3.07 -9.32 22.12
CA LYS A 451 -4.40 -9.53 22.70
C LYS A 451 -5.46 -9.78 21.63
N CYS A 452 -5.46 -8.96 20.59
CA CYS A 452 -6.41 -9.05 19.48
C CYS A 452 -6.30 -10.40 18.74
N ILE A 453 -5.08 -10.88 18.47
CA ILE A 453 -4.86 -12.14 17.74
C ILE A 453 -5.13 -13.37 18.62
N LEU A 454 -4.66 -13.37 19.87
CA LEU A 454 -4.55 -14.58 20.70
C LEU A 454 -5.57 -14.66 21.84
N ASN A 455 -6.32 -13.60 22.10
CA ASN A 455 -7.21 -13.46 23.26
C ASN A 455 -6.53 -13.67 24.62
N LYS A 456 -5.25 -13.31 24.72
CA LYS A 456 -4.45 -13.47 25.93
C LYS A 456 -3.76 -12.16 26.24
N ASP A 457 -3.55 -11.92 27.52
CA ASP A 457 -2.69 -10.82 27.91
C ASP A 457 -1.24 -11.15 27.53
N PRO A 458 -0.47 -10.15 27.09
CA PRO A 458 0.96 -10.31 26.85
C PRO A 458 1.65 -10.86 28.09
N PRO A 459 2.53 -11.87 27.97
CA PRO A 459 3.29 -12.36 29.12
C PRO A 459 4.15 -11.23 29.72
N GLU A 460 4.32 -11.24 31.04
CA GLU A 460 5.16 -10.26 31.75
C GLU A 460 6.63 -10.42 31.38
N ASP A 461 7.07 -11.67 31.25
CA ASP A 461 8.43 -12.05 30.86
C ASP A 461 8.50 -12.43 29.37
N ASN A 462 9.63 -12.12 28.72
CA ASN A 462 9.95 -12.50 27.34
C ASN A 462 8.97 -12.00 26.26
N PHE A 463 8.22 -10.92 26.53
CA PHE A 463 7.45 -10.23 25.49
C PHE A 463 8.32 -9.22 24.72
N ASP A 464 8.23 -9.25 23.40
CA ASP A 464 8.98 -8.42 22.45
C ASP A 464 8.11 -8.05 21.23
N LEU A 465 8.66 -7.26 20.29
CA LEU A 465 7.95 -6.86 19.06
C LEU A 465 7.63 -8.04 18.13
N HIS A 466 8.38 -9.14 18.23
CA HIS A 466 8.21 -10.34 17.43
C HIS A 466 7.09 -11.26 17.97
N SER A 467 6.78 -11.14 19.26
CA SER A 467 5.85 -12.01 20.00
C SER A 467 4.46 -12.16 19.35
N PRO A 468 3.81 -11.10 18.82
CA PRO A 468 2.51 -11.26 18.14
C PRO A 468 2.59 -12.19 16.92
N LEU A 469 3.66 -12.08 16.11
CA LEU A 469 3.83 -12.92 14.93
C LEU A 469 4.33 -14.32 15.30
N ARG A 470 5.29 -14.42 16.23
CA ARG A 470 5.85 -15.70 16.71
C ARG A 470 4.76 -16.62 17.26
N SER A 471 3.84 -16.05 18.05
CA SER A 471 2.75 -16.80 18.68
C SER A 471 1.52 -16.96 17.79
N GLY A 472 1.20 -15.98 16.92
CA GLY A 472 0.04 -16.03 16.04
C GLY A 472 0.26 -16.74 14.70
N PHE A 473 1.50 -16.72 14.19
CA PHE A 473 1.88 -17.14 12.84
C PHE A 473 3.31 -17.72 12.82
N SER A 474 3.59 -18.70 13.68
CA SER A 474 4.94 -19.24 13.93
C SER A 474 5.75 -19.59 12.68
N ASN A 475 5.16 -20.27 11.69
CA ASN A 475 5.85 -20.62 10.44
C ASN A 475 6.32 -19.39 9.66
N LEU A 476 5.48 -18.35 9.60
CA LEU A 476 5.84 -17.09 8.94
C LEU A 476 6.91 -16.33 9.73
N ALA A 477 6.80 -16.33 11.07
CA ALA A 477 7.82 -15.75 11.93
C ALA A 477 9.19 -16.43 11.75
N GLN A 478 9.21 -17.76 11.65
CA GLN A 478 10.45 -18.51 11.41
C GLN A 478 11.07 -18.16 10.05
N GLN A 479 10.27 -18.13 8.98
CA GLN A 479 10.77 -17.75 7.65
C GLN A 479 11.31 -16.32 7.62
N LEU A 480 10.64 -15.39 8.31
CA LEU A 480 11.11 -14.01 8.43
C LEU A 480 12.40 -13.92 9.23
N THR A 481 12.53 -14.69 10.31
CA THR A 481 13.75 -14.71 11.13
C THR A 481 14.95 -15.18 10.30
N ILE A 482 14.80 -16.26 9.53
CA ILE A 482 15.84 -16.76 8.62
C ILE A 482 16.23 -15.70 7.57
N ARG A 483 15.24 -14.98 7.00
CA ARG A 483 15.50 -13.87 6.07
C ARG A 483 16.31 -12.76 6.74
N GLU A 484 15.91 -12.36 7.94
CA GLU A 484 16.60 -11.29 8.66
C GLU A 484 18.04 -11.66 9.00
N GLU A 485 18.26 -12.88 9.47
CA GLU A 485 19.61 -13.41 9.70
C GLU A 485 20.44 -13.43 8.40
N SER A 486 19.85 -13.80 7.26
CA SER A 486 20.58 -13.79 5.98
C SER A 486 20.93 -12.39 5.46
N ASN A 487 20.17 -11.37 5.88
CA ASN A 487 20.32 -9.99 5.41
C ASN A 487 21.03 -9.07 6.42
N GLU A 488 21.35 -9.59 7.61
CA GLU A 488 21.91 -8.84 8.73
C GLU A 488 23.15 -8.01 8.34
N PHE A 489 24.11 -8.63 7.64
CA PHE A 489 25.30 -7.94 7.15
C PHE A 489 24.96 -6.76 6.23
N GLY A 490 24.00 -6.95 5.30
CA GLY A 490 23.55 -5.90 4.39
C GLY A 490 22.90 -4.73 5.13
N ARG A 491 22.13 -5.03 6.19
CA ARG A 491 21.50 -4.03 7.05
C ARG A 491 22.55 -3.21 7.82
N TYR A 492 23.51 -3.85 8.49
CA TYR A 492 24.59 -3.15 9.18
C TYR A 492 25.47 -2.34 8.24
N ALA A 493 25.86 -2.89 7.09
CA ALA A 493 26.66 -2.18 6.09
C ALA A 493 25.92 -0.94 5.55
N GLN A 494 24.60 -1.03 5.34
CA GLN A 494 23.79 0.12 4.97
C GLN A 494 23.75 1.19 6.08
N SER A 495 23.55 0.77 7.33
CA SER A 495 23.49 1.69 8.47
C SER A 495 24.80 2.43 8.70
N ASP A 496 25.92 1.71 8.67
CA ASP A 496 27.26 2.28 8.81
C ASP A 496 27.55 3.31 7.70
N MET A 497 27.26 2.94 6.46
CA MET A 497 27.40 3.84 5.33
C MET A 497 26.48 5.06 5.46
N THR A 498 25.25 4.89 5.95
CA THR A 498 24.32 6.01 6.18
C THR A 498 24.88 6.99 7.20
N ASN A 499 25.45 6.50 8.30
CA ASN A 499 26.09 7.32 9.33
C ASN A 499 27.32 8.06 8.79
N PHE A 500 28.19 7.36 8.06
CA PHE A 500 29.32 7.97 7.38
C PHE A 500 28.86 9.15 6.51
N MET A 501 27.83 8.95 5.69
CA MET A 501 27.33 9.97 4.77
C MET A 501 26.66 11.14 5.49
N ASN A 502 25.91 10.88 6.56
CA ASN A 502 25.30 11.92 7.39
C ASN A 502 26.35 12.83 8.05
N ASN A 503 27.53 12.30 8.38
CA ASN A 503 28.65 13.04 8.94
C ASN A 503 29.54 13.71 7.88
N ASN A 504 29.39 13.35 6.60
CA ASN A 504 30.25 13.81 5.50
C ASN A 504 29.40 14.34 4.33
N LEU A 505 28.57 15.36 4.57
CA LEU A 505 27.62 15.88 3.57
C LEU A 505 28.27 16.43 2.29
N ASP A 506 29.52 16.84 2.37
CA ASP A 506 30.25 17.41 1.23
C ASP A 506 31.16 16.35 0.56
N PHE A 507 31.07 15.09 1.00
CA PHE A 507 31.74 13.96 0.36
C PHE A 507 31.24 13.77 -1.07
N LEU A 508 32.20 13.58 -1.98
CA LEU A 508 31.95 13.45 -3.40
C LEU A 508 31.65 12.00 -3.74
N LEU A 509 30.48 11.73 -4.31
CA LEU A 509 30.12 10.40 -4.76
C LEU A 509 30.59 10.17 -6.19
N GLY A 510 31.63 9.35 -6.34
CA GLY A 510 32.04 8.78 -7.60
C GLY A 510 31.13 7.63 -8.02
N THR A 511 31.44 7.03 -9.17
CA THR A 511 30.67 5.90 -9.72
C THR A 511 30.75 4.68 -8.80
N HIS A 512 31.91 4.40 -8.21
CA HIS A 512 32.11 3.22 -7.38
C HIS A 512 31.33 3.32 -6.05
N GLU A 513 31.34 4.49 -5.42
CA GLU A 513 30.60 4.75 -4.19
C GLU A 513 29.09 4.66 -4.45
N CYS A 514 28.61 5.22 -5.57
CA CYS A 514 27.21 5.09 -5.99
C CYS A 514 26.79 3.62 -6.15
N LEU A 515 27.60 2.81 -6.83
CA LEU A 515 27.34 1.38 -7.05
C LEU A 515 27.38 0.59 -5.73
N THR A 516 28.30 0.92 -4.84
CA THR A 516 28.41 0.29 -3.52
C THR A 516 27.19 0.58 -2.66
N LEU A 517 26.76 1.85 -2.59
CA LEU A 517 25.54 2.26 -1.91
C LEU A 517 24.30 1.55 -2.45
N GLN A 518 24.22 1.40 -3.77
CA GLN A 518 23.15 0.67 -4.42
C GLN A 518 23.17 -0.82 -4.06
N ALA A 519 24.35 -1.44 -4.01
CA ALA A 519 24.50 -2.84 -3.61
C ALA A 519 24.12 -3.06 -2.14
N CYS A 520 24.56 -2.20 -1.21
CA CYS A 520 24.18 -2.25 0.20
C CYS A 520 22.66 -2.11 0.36
N TYR A 521 22.04 -1.18 -0.37
CA TYR A 521 20.59 -1.01 -0.38
C TYR A 521 19.85 -2.27 -0.82
N ALA A 522 20.30 -2.90 -1.91
CA ALA A 522 19.70 -4.13 -2.42
C ALA A 522 19.89 -5.31 -1.45
N ALA A 523 21.08 -5.44 -0.85
CA ALA A 523 21.43 -6.51 0.07
C ALA A 523 20.68 -6.45 1.42
N ALA A 524 20.28 -5.25 1.87
CA ALA A 524 19.53 -5.12 3.12
C ALA A 524 18.14 -5.78 3.06
N ASP A 525 17.52 -5.84 1.86
CA ASP A 525 16.25 -6.53 1.54
C ASP A 525 15.17 -6.53 2.66
N VAL A 526 14.98 -5.36 3.29
CA VAL A 526 14.06 -5.17 4.43
C VAL A 526 12.59 -5.03 4.00
N VAL A 527 12.32 -4.96 2.70
CA VAL A 527 11.00 -4.60 2.15
C VAL A 527 10.14 -5.85 1.88
N ASN A 528 10.76 -7.01 1.70
CA ASN A 528 10.11 -8.21 1.17
C ASN A 528 9.85 -9.25 2.24
N ALA A 529 8.60 -9.48 2.61
CA ALA A 529 8.28 -10.69 3.38
C ALA A 529 8.53 -11.96 2.53
N PRO A 530 8.95 -13.09 3.14
CA PRO A 530 8.96 -14.38 2.46
C PRO A 530 7.53 -14.82 2.13
N GLU A 531 7.35 -15.71 1.16
CA GLU A 531 6.05 -16.31 0.85
C GLU A 531 5.57 -17.26 1.97
N GLY A 532 5.08 -16.67 3.05
CA GLY A 532 4.32 -17.40 4.07
C GLY A 532 3.09 -18.05 3.44
N GLY A 533 3.10 -19.38 3.38
CA GLY A 533 1.91 -20.19 3.10
C GLY A 533 2.00 -21.16 1.93
N LEU A 534 3.11 -21.18 1.21
CA LEU A 534 3.24 -22.01 0.01
C LEU A 534 3.78 -23.43 0.29
N ASN A 535 4.43 -23.62 1.44
CA ASN A 535 5.00 -24.91 1.88
C ASN A 535 4.09 -25.68 2.87
N ILE A 536 2.76 -25.70 2.66
CA ILE A 536 1.88 -26.56 3.46
C ILE A 536 1.95 -28.04 3.01
N GLU A 537 2.48 -28.34 1.82
CA GLU A 537 2.54 -29.71 1.29
C GLU A 537 3.87 -30.46 1.49
N LEU A 538 4.95 -29.83 1.97
CA LEU A 538 6.23 -30.54 2.17
C LEU A 538 6.54 -30.93 3.63
N THR A 539 5.75 -30.49 4.61
CA THR A 539 5.99 -30.79 6.04
C THR A 539 4.86 -31.53 6.75
N ARG A 540 3.77 -31.90 6.07
CA ARG A 540 2.84 -32.92 6.56
C ARG A 540 3.40 -34.32 6.25
N GLN A 541 4.56 -34.66 6.80
CA GLN A 541 4.78 -36.05 7.14
C GLN A 541 3.75 -36.38 8.23
N LYS A 542 2.86 -37.34 7.93
CA LYS A 542 1.94 -37.88 8.92
C LYS A 542 2.75 -38.28 10.16
N PRO A 543 2.37 -37.89 11.38
CA PRO A 543 2.90 -38.56 12.55
C PRO A 543 2.51 -40.03 12.45
N ASN A 544 3.52 -40.91 12.46
CA ASN A 544 3.36 -42.34 12.67
C ASN A 544 2.97 -42.62 14.11
#